data_AF-A0AAV8XW31-F1
#
_entry.id   AF-A0AAV8XW31-F1
#
_cell.length_a   1.000
_cell.length_b   1.000
_cell.length_c   1.000
_cell.angle_alpha   90.00
_cell.angle_beta   90.00
_cell.angle_gamma   90.00
#
_symmetry.space_group_name_H-M   'P 1'
#
loop_
_entity.id
_entity.type
_entity.pdbx_description
1 polymer ?
#
loop_
_entity_poly.entity_id
_entity_poly.type
_entity_poly.pdbx_seq_one_letter_code
_entity_poly.pdbx_strand_id
1 'polypeptide(L)'
;MTRRSVRRAAEHLLVVSLNRLADSNIIIILSNALDHGVYRKKTHTDRYLNAASHHHPQQKRSLIKTLVHRAETICDDESRLEELQQSKEALTKNGYKEKYIDRVCRTQRTKVCLLPYVSGVTDKLKKILSKKNIGVRFRTVKKIQQVLPSNKNPVPRLLTKGVYELKCTCGKSYIGQTGRSIQCRIKEHQRHTRLGNTDIYDKILPKNN
;
A
#
# COMPACT_ATOMS: atom_id res chain seq x y z
N MET A 1 -24.20 37.79 8.69
CA MET A 1 -22.97 37.84 7.86
C MET A 1 -22.31 36.45 7.81
N THR A 2 -22.53 35.79 6.68
CA THR A 2 -21.74 34.74 6.00
C THR A 2 -20.95 33.68 6.80
N ARG A 3 -21.65 32.59 7.15
CA ARG A 3 -21.10 31.22 7.42
C ARG A 3 -20.53 30.50 6.17
N ARG A 4 -19.96 31.23 5.20
CA ARG A 4 -19.54 30.66 3.89
C ARG A 4 -18.05 30.76 3.56
N SER A 5 -17.18 31.24 4.47
CA SER A 5 -15.78 31.54 4.12
C SER A 5 -14.69 30.61 4.68
N VAL A 6 -14.98 29.72 5.64
CA VAL A 6 -13.91 28.91 6.28
C VAL A 6 -14.03 27.40 6.02
N ARG A 7 -15.00 26.96 5.22
CA ARG A 7 -15.17 25.54 4.82
C ARG A 7 -14.44 25.16 3.52
N ARG A 8 -13.64 26.04 2.93
CA ARG A 8 -13.00 25.83 1.61
C ARG A 8 -11.51 25.44 1.62
N ALA A 9 -10.95 25.06 2.77
CA ALA A 9 -9.53 24.69 2.86
C ALA A 9 -9.27 23.25 3.32
N ALA A 10 -10.30 22.40 3.46
CA ALA A 10 -10.13 21.05 3.99
C ALA A 10 -10.99 20.00 3.26
N GLU A 11 -11.22 20.16 1.96
CA GLU A 11 -11.82 19.11 1.14
C GLU A 11 -10.74 18.17 0.59
N HIS A 12 -10.71 16.97 1.17
CA HIS A 12 -10.33 15.70 0.55
C HIS A 12 -8.98 15.61 -0.18
N LEU A 13 -7.88 15.62 0.59
CA LEU A 13 -6.61 15.02 0.16
C LEU A 13 -6.48 13.62 0.76
N LEU A 14 -7.12 12.61 0.15
CA LEU A 14 -6.89 11.20 0.50
C LEU A 14 -5.69 10.69 -0.31
N VAL A 15 -4.49 10.83 0.27
CA VAL A 15 -3.26 10.24 -0.26
C VAL A 15 -3.24 8.76 0.12
N VAL A 16 -3.66 7.88 -0.80
CA VAL A 16 -3.40 6.44 -0.65
C VAL A 16 -2.01 6.15 -1.22
N SER A 17 -0.99 6.24 -0.37
CA SER A 17 0.37 5.79 -0.69
C SER A 17 0.40 4.26 -0.76
N LEU A 18 0.34 3.69 -1.96
CA LEU A 18 0.82 2.33 -2.20
C LEU A 18 2.32 2.37 -2.48
N ASN A 19 3.12 2.23 -1.41
CA ASN A 19 4.56 2.02 -1.49
C ASN A 19 4.86 0.66 -2.14
N ARG A 20 4.97 0.60 -3.48
CA ARG A 20 5.58 -0.57 -4.14
C ARG A 20 6.17 -0.39 -5.54
N LEU A 21 6.17 0.80 -6.12
CA LEU A 21 6.80 1.05 -7.42
C LEU A 21 7.76 2.22 -7.30
N ALA A 22 8.84 2.18 -8.09
CA ALA A 22 9.97 3.12 -8.04
C ALA A 22 9.65 4.58 -8.38
N ASP A 23 8.36 4.90 -8.58
CA ASP A 23 7.87 6.24 -8.84
C ASP A 23 7.14 6.75 -7.60
N SER A 24 7.82 7.65 -6.87
CA SER A 24 7.19 8.43 -5.81
C SER A 24 6.16 9.37 -6.43
N ASN A 25 4.90 9.27 -5.97
CA ASN A 25 3.75 10.14 -6.20
C ASN A 25 2.81 9.73 -7.35
N ILE A 26 1.72 9.06 -6.99
CA ILE A 26 0.50 8.92 -7.81
C ILE A 26 -0.58 9.77 -7.10
N ILE A 27 -1.25 10.65 -7.84
CA ILE A 27 -2.40 11.45 -7.34
C ILE A 27 -3.57 11.22 -8.30
N ILE A 28 -4.72 10.84 -7.74
CA ILE A 28 -6.01 10.68 -8.42
C ILE A 28 -6.65 12.07 -8.54
N ILE A 29 -7.08 12.48 -9.74
CA ILE A 29 -7.74 13.77 -9.98
C ILE A 29 -9.24 13.54 -10.14
N LEU A 30 -10.04 13.77 -9.10
CA LEU A 30 -11.50 13.65 -9.17
C LEU A 30 -12.11 14.98 -9.67
N SER A 31 -12.70 14.99 -10.86
CA SER A 31 -13.45 16.15 -11.37
C SER A 31 -14.88 15.78 -11.75
N ASN A 32 -15.82 15.93 -10.81
CA ASN A 32 -17.29 15.82 -10.92
C ASN A 32 -17.93 14.54 -11.52
N ALA A 33 -17.17 13.77 -12.30
CA ALA A 33 -17.23 12.32 -12.44
C ALA A 33 -15.88 11.80 -11.91
N LEU A 34 -15.84 10.58 -11.36
CA LEU A 34 -14.59 9.99 -10.85
C LEU A 34 -13.69 9.59 -12.05
N ASP A 35 -13.07 10.58 -12.70
CA ASP A 35 -11.95 10.34 -13.61
C ASP A 35 -10.68 10.08 -12.76
N HIS A 36 -9.81 9.19 -13.20
CA HIS A 36 -8.53 8.92 -12.58
C HIS A 36 -7.46 8.67 -13.65
N GLY A 37 -6.29 9.24 -13.41
CA GLY A 37 -5.17 9.21 -14.34
C GLY A 37 -3.84 9.48 -13.63
N VAL A 38 -2.75 9.31 -14.36
CA VAL A 38 -1.40 9.48 -13.81
C VAL A 38 -1.02 10.97 -13.78
N TYR A 39 -0.96 11.52 -12.57
CA TYR A 39 -0.45 12.88 -12.36
C TYR A 39 1.09 12.94 -12.36
N ARG A 40 1.66 13.87 -13.13
CA ARG A 40 3.10 14.21 -13.12
C ARG A 40 3.31 15.62 -12.54
N LYS A 41 4.27 15.75 -11.62
CA LYS A 41 4.67 17.07 -11.10
C LYS A 41 5.30 17.93 -12.21
N LYS A 42 5.24 19.25 -12.09
CA LYS A 42 5.90 20.19 -13.03
C LYS A 42 7.41 19.94 -13.20
N THR A 43 8.04 19.32 -12.21
CA THR A 43 9.48 18.97 -12.22
C THR A 43 9.76 17.57 -12.77
N HIS A 44 8.76 16.82 -13.24
CA HIS A 44 8.95 15.49 -13.82
C HIS A 44 9.65 15.62 -15.18
N THR A 45 10.79 14.93 -15.35
CA THR A 45 11.64 15.05 -16.54
C THR A 45 11.55 13.86 -17.48
N ASP A 46 10.69 12.88 -17.19
CA ASP A 46 10.60 11.60 -17.92
C ASP A 46 11.96 10.87 -18.05
N ARG A 47 12.89 11.14 -17.12
CA ARG A 47 14.20 10.51 -17.11
C ARG A 47 14.14 9.17 -16.38
N TYR A 48 14.22 8.09 -17.14
CA TYR A 48 14.17 6.72 -16.65
C TYR A 48 15.52 6.02 -16.86
N LEU A 49 15.58 4.71 -16.57
CA LEU A 49 16.77 3.91 -16.81
C LEU A 49 17.12 3.89 -18.30
N ASN A 50 18.26 4.47 -18.69
CA ASN A 50 18.68 4.54 -20.09
C ASN A 50 18.95 3.13 -20.68
N ALA A 51 18.54 2.91 -21.93
CA ALA A 51 18.71 1.64 -22.63
C ALA A 51 20.18 1.21 -22.81
N ALA A 52 21.12 2.15 -22.94
CA ALA A 52 22.56 1.90 -23.10
C ALA A 52 23.28 1.58 -21.77
N SER A 53 22.61 1.74 -20.62
CA SER A 53 23.21 1.47 -19.32
C SER A 53 23.56 -0.02 -19.13
N HIS A 54 24.60 -0.35 -18.38
CA HIS A 54 25.03 -1.73 -18.08
C HIS A 54 24.16 -2.41 -17.00
N HIS A 55 22.85 -2.29 -17.12
CA HIS A 55 21.88 -2.95 -16.24
C HIS A 55 21.41 -4.27 -16.84
N HIS A 56 21.11 -5.23 -15.96
CA HIS A 56 20.61 -6.54 -16.37
C HIS A 56 19.32 -6.39 -17.22
N PRO A 57 19.15 -7.13 -18.33
CA PRO A 57 18.00 -6.97 -19.24
C PRO A 57 16.63 -7.06 -18.55
N GLN A 58 16.53 -7.85 -17.48
CA GLN A 58 15.31 -7.96 -16.69
C GLN A 58 14.91 -6.65 -16.01
N GLN A 59 15.87 -5.85 -15.54
CA GLN A 59 15.58 -4.55 -14.90
C GLN A 59 15.04 -3.56 -15.94
N LYS A 60 15.68 -3.49 -17.11
CA LYS A 60 15.20 -2.69 -18.26
C LYS A 60 13.80 -3.11 -18.70
N ARG A 61 13.53 -4.42 -18.74
CA ARG A 61 12.20 -4.96 -19.04
C ARG A 61 11.17 -4.61 -17.97
N SER A 62 11.55 -4.67 -16.69
CA SER A 62 10.69 -4.35 -15.57
C SER A 62 10.27 -2.88 -15.59
N LEU A 63 11.16 -1.95 -15.93
CA LEU A 63 10.81 -0.54 -16.09
C LEU A 63 9.64 -0.35 -17.08
N ILE A 64 9.76 -0.92 -18.28
CA ILE A 64 8.72 -0.84 -19.32
C ILE A 64 7.39 -1.41 -18.79
N LYS A 65 7.45 -2.59 -18.16
CA LYS A 65 6.27 -3.24 -17.57
C LYS A 65 5.63 -2.40 -16.47
N THR A 66 6.43 -1.70 -15.66
CA THR A 66 5.94 -0.85 -14.58
C THR A 66 5.13 0.32 -15.15
N LEU A 67 5.63 1.01 -16.17
CA LEU A 67 4.93 2.14 -16.79
C LEU A 67 3.60 1.71 -17.43
N VAL A 68 3.61 0.58 -18.17
CA VAL A 68 2.39 0.03 -18.77
C VAL A 68 1.39 -0.39 -17.70
N HIS A 69 1.84 -1.13 -16.69
CA HIS A 69 0.97 -1.56 -15.59
C HIS A 69 0.39 -0.37 -14.82
N ARG A 70 1.15 0.73 -14.69
CA ARG A 70 0.69 1.96 -14.07
C ARG A 70 -0.49 2.55 -14.85
N ALA A 71 -0.37 2.65 -16.18
CA ALA A 71 -1.45 3.09 -17.06
C ALA A 71 -2.69 2.18 -16.95
N GLU A 72 -2.51 0.85 -16.96
CA GLU A 72 -3.61 -0.11 -16.87
C GLU A 72 -4.33 -0.09 -15.51
N THR A 73 -3.63 0.25 -14.43
CA THR A 73 -4.19 0.16 -13.06
C THR A 73 -4.76 1.49 -12.57
N ILE A 74 -4.28 2.62 -13.08
CA ILE A 74 -4.56 3.96 -12.54
C ILE A 74 -5.38 4.81 -13.50
N CYS A 75 -5.31 4.55 -14.81
CA CYS A 75 -6.06 5.35 -15.77
C CYS A 75 -7.43 4.72 -16.06
N ASP A 76 -8.43 5.60 -16.14
CA ASP A 76 -9.70 5.31 -16.80
C ASP A 76 -9.52 4.94 -18.27
N ASP A 77 -10.57 4.35 -18.85
CA ASP A 77 -10.54 3.87 -20.24
C ASP A 77 -10.18 4.98 -21.23
N GLU A 78 -10.69 6.20 -21.01
CA GLU A 78 -10.42 7.38 -21.84
C GLU A 78 -8.95 7.87 -21.72
N SER A 79 -8.44 8.02 -20.49
CA SER A 79 -7.11 8.58 -20.24
C SER A 79 -5.97 7.57 -20.40
N ARG A 80 -6.28 6.28 -20.51
CA ARG A 80 -5.29 5.19 -20.62
C ARG A 80 -4.49 5.24 -21.91
N LEU A 81 -5.12 5.57 -23.04
CA LEU A 81 -4.43 5.64 -24.33
C LEU A 81 -3.39 6.76 -24.32
N GLU A 82 -3.73 7.92 -23.77
CA GLU A 82 -2.83 9.05 -23.62
C GLU A 82 -1.64 8.71 -22.71
N GLU A 83 -1.87 8.06 -21.57
CA GLU A 83 -0.80 7.67 -20.65
C GLU A 83 0.15 6.62 -21.25
N LEU A 84 -0.39 5.67 -22.02
CA LEU A 84 0.43 4.69 -22.74
C LEU A 84 1.30 5.36 -23.81
N GLN A 85 0.75 6.34 -24.53
CA GLN A 85 1.49 7.11 -25.53
C GLN A 85 2.60 7.94 -24.89
N GLN A 86 2.32 8.66 -23.79
CA GLN A 86 3.33 9.40 -23.03
C GLN A 86 4.43 8.48 -22.50
N SER A 87 4.06 7.30 -22.00
CA SER A 87 5.04 6.30 -21.54
C SER A 87 5.92 5.80 -22.67
N LYS A 88 5.36 5.58 -23.87
CA LYS A 88 6.12 5.16 -25.05
C LYS A 88 7.11 6.25 -25.47
N GLU A 89 6.69 7.51 -25.51
CA GLU A 89 7.55 8.66 -25.82
C GLU A 89 8.67 8.86 -24.80
N ALA A 90 8.37 8.71 -23.51
CA ALA A 90 9.39 8.77 -22.47
C ALA A 90 10.44 7.65 -22.66
N LEU A 91 10.00 6.42 -22.96
CA LEU A 91 10.92 5.31 -23.19
C LEU A 91 11.79 5.50 -24.45
N THR A 92 11.23 6.02 -25.55
CA THR A 92 12.03 6.31 -26.75
C THR A 92 13.06 7.41 -26.49
N LYS A 93 12.70 8.47 -25.75
CA LYS A 93 13.65 9.50 -25.27
C LYS A 93 14.78 8.92 -24.41
N ASN A 94 14.54 7.83 -23.68
CA ASN A 94 15.55 7.12 -22.88
C ASN A 94 16.34 6.06 -23.69
N GLY A 95 16.21 6.04 -25.02
CA GLY A 95 16.99 5.21 -25.94
C GLY A 95 16.44 3.81 -26.21
N TYR A 96 15.21 3.50 -25.77
CA TYR A 96 14.58 2.21 -26.07
C TYR A 96 14.02 2.19 -27.49
N LYS A 97 14.36 1.15 -28.28
CA LYS A 97 13.78 0.93 -29.61
C LYS A 97 12.30 0.55 -29.49
N GLU A 98 11.44 1.11 -30.33
CA GLU A 98 10.00 0.80 -30.31
C GLU A 98 9.70 -0.70 -30.41
N LYS A 99 10.36 -1.40 -31.34
CA LYS A 99 10.22 -2.86 -31.50
C LYS A 99 10.49 -3.63 -30.20
N TYR A 100 11.38 -3.13 -29.34
CA TYR A 100 11.67 -3.75 -28.04
C TYR A 100 10.55 -3.45 -27.04
N ILE A 101 10.07 -2.21 -26.99
CA ILE A 101 8.94 -1.81 -26.14
C ILE A 101 7.70 -2.66 -26.49
N ASP A 102 7.33 -2.72 -27.76
CA ASP A 102 6.16 -3.48 -28.23
C ASP A 102 6.27 -4.97 -27.89
N ARG A 103 7.47 -5.55 -28.04
CA ARG A 103 7.72 -6.95 -27.66
C ARG A 103 7.50 -7.19 -26.17
N VAL A 104 7.93 -6.25 -25.32
CA VAL A 104 7.74 -6.33 -23.87
C VAL A 104 6.26 -6.19 -23.52
N CYS A 105 5.54 -5.26 -24.14
CA CYS A 105 4.10 -5.04 -23.94
C CYS A 105 3.26 -6.24 -24.39
N ARG A 106 3.60 -6.87 -25.53
CA ARG A 106 2.95 -8.11 -25.99
C ARG A 106 3.12 -9.29 -25.03
N THR A 107 4.12 -9.25 -24.15
CA THR A 107 4.33 -10.34 -23.19
C THR A 107 3.31 -10.23 -22.05
N GLN A 108 2.15 -10.86 -22.25
CA GLN A 108 1.11 -10.93 -21.23
C GLN A 108 1.64 -11.56 -19.93
N ARG A 109 1.21 -11.00 -18.80
CA ARG A 109 1.43 -11.63 -17.49
C ARG A 109 0.61 -12.90 -17.46
N THR A 110 1.26 -14.05 -17.35
CA THR A 110 0.53 -15.29 -17.09
C THR A 110 -0.14 -15.16 -15.73
N LYS A 111 -1.45 -15.38 -15.68
CA LYS A 111 -2.18 -15.39 -14.41
C LYS A 111 -1.59 -16.53 -13.58
N VAL A 112 -1.20 -16.28 -12.34
CA VAL A 112 -0.59 -17.32 -11.49
C VAL A 112 -1.64 -17.82 -10.50
N CYS A 113 -1.89 -19.12 -10.51
CA CYS A 113 -2.72 -19.80 -9.53
C CYS A 113 -1.82 -20.53 -8.52
N LEU A 114 -2.18 -20.48 -7.24
CA LEU A 114 -1.43 -21.11 -6.17
C LEU A 114 -2.24 -22.28 -5.59
N LEU A 115 -1.74 -23.51 -5.74
CA LEU A 115 -2.45 -24.72 -5.33
C LEU A 115 -1.68 -25.48 -4.24
N PRO A 116 -2.36 -26.12 -3.27
CA PRO A 116 -1.72 -27.13 -2.44
C PRO A 116 -1.26 -28.29 -3.32
N TYR A 117 -0.05 -28.84 -3.09
CA TYR A 117 0.39 -30.01 -3.85
C TYR A 117 -0.36 -31.26 -3.38
N VAL A 118 -1.04 -31.92 -4.31
CA VAL A 118 -1.66 -33.24 -4.15
C VAL A 118 -1.24 -34.07 -5.35
N SER A 119 -0.45 -35.11 -5.08
CA SER A 119 0.14 -35.97 -6.12
C SER A 119 -0.96 -36.53 -7.04
N GLY A 120 -0.72 -36.49 -8.35
CA GLY A 120 -1.62 -37.05 -9.36
C GLY A 120 -2.79 -36.14 -9.76
N VAL A 121 -3.43 -35.45 -8.81
CA VAL A 121 -4.55 -34.52 -9.12
C VAL A 121 -4.03 -33.17 -9.60
N THR A 122 -3.13 -32.57 -8.80
CA THR A 122 -2.68 -31.18 -9.06
C THR A 122 -1.73 -31.08 -10.25
N ASP A 123 -1.09 -32.19 -10.63
CA ASP A 123 -0.28 -32.31 -11.85
C ASP A 123 -1.15 -32.26 -13.11
N LYS A 124 -2.27 -32.99 -13.11
CA LYS A 124 -3.28 -32.94 -14.18
C LYS A 124 -3.87 -31.55 -14.30
N LEU A 125 -4.23 -30.93 -13.17
CA LEU A 125 -4.72 -29.55 -13.12
C LEU A 125 -3.71 -28.55 -13.68
N LYS A 126 -2.43 -28.67 -13.31
CA LYS A 126 -1.36 -27.83 -13.87
C LYS A 126 -1.27 -27.94 -15.39
N LYS A 127 -1.38 -29.15 -15.95
CA LYS A 127 -1.36 -29.38 -17.40
C LYS A 127 -2.58 -28.77 -18.11
N ILE A 128 -3.76 -28.80 -17.48
CA ILE A 128 -4.98 -28.18 -18.03
C ILE A 128 -4.88 -26.65 -17.96
N LEU A 129 -4.43 -26.11 -16.82
CA LEU A 129 -4.32 -24.67 -16.59
C LEU A 129 -3.21 -24.02 -17.43
N SER A 130 -2.11 -24.74 -17.69
CA SER A 130 -1.03 -24.23 -18.55
C SER A 130 -1.51 -23.98 -19.98
N LYS A 131 -2.43 -24.81 -20.51
CA LYS A 131 -3.05 -24.59 -21.83
C LYS A 131 -3.87 -23.30 -21.88
N LYS A 132 -4.43 -22.87 -20.74
CA LYS A 132 -5.18 -21.60 -20.61
C LYS A 132 -4.28 -20.41 -20.24
N ASN A 133 -2.97 -20.52 -20.41
CA ASN A 133 -1.97 -19.49 -20.06
C ASN A 133 -1.99 -19.10 -18.56
N ILE A 134 -2.38 -20.04 -17.68
CA ILE A 134 -2.38 -19.89 -16.23
C ILE A 134 -1.19 -20.67 -15.67
N GLY A 135 -0.23 -19.96 -15.09
CA GLY A 135 0.91 -20.58 -14.40
C GLY A 135 0.47 -21.14 -13.05
N VAL A 136 0.67 -22.43 -12.81
CA VAL A 136 0.39 -23.04 -11.50
C VAL A 136 1.67 -23.13 -10.69
N ARG A 137 1.63 -22.59 -9.47
CA ARG A 137 2.69 -22.77 -8.45
C ARG A 137 2.12 -23.56 -7.28
N PHE A 138 2.90 -24.53 -6.79
CA PHE A 138 2.47 -25.35 -5.67
C PHE A 138 2.94 -24.75 -4.35
N ARG A 139 2.07 -24.80 -3.34
CA ARG A 139 2.39 -24.51 -1.93
C ARG A 139 2.18 -25.76 -1.08
N THR A 140 2.88 -25.86 0.03
CA THR A 140 2.54 -26.83 1.07
C THR A 140 1.26 -26.37 1.80
N VAL A 141 0.44 -27.33 2.26
CA VAL A 141 -0.79 -27.03 3.01
C VAL A 141 -0.45 -26.39 4.36
N LYS A 142 0.54 -26.94 5.05
CA LYS A 142 1.09 -26.42 6.30
C LYS A 142 2.53 -26.01 6.11
N LYS A 143 2.90 -24.83 6.60
CA LYS A 143 4.31 -24.39 6.69
C LYS A 143 4.89 -24.90 8.01
N ILE A 144 6.20 -25.20 8.03
CA ILE A 144 6.91 -25.61 9.27
C ILE A 144 6.65 -24.61 10.41
N GLN A 145 6.67 -23.31 10.10
CA GLN A 145 6.36 -22.24 11.07
C GLN A 145 4.99 -22.37 11.75
N GLN A 146 4.01 -23.01 11.11
CA GLN A 146 2.68 -23.23 11.70
C GLN A 146 2.63 -24.45 12.62
N VAL A 147 3.57 -25.38 12.46
CA VAL A 147 3.69 -26.58 13.30
C VAL A 147 4.58 -26.30 14.50
N LEU A 148 5.64 -25.52 14.28
CA LEU A 148 6.55 -25.13 15.35
C LEU A 148 5.87 -24.09 16.26
N PRO A 149 5.87 -24.29 17.58
CA PRO A 149 5.43 -23.27 18.51
C PRO A 149 6.32 -22.04 18.38
N SER A 150 5.76 -20.86 18.64
CA SER A 150 6.57 -19.66 18.80
C SER A 150 7.53 -19.87 19.98
N ASN A 151 8.84 -19.70 19.76
CA ASN A 151 9.84 -19.72 20.84
C ASN A 151 9.61 -18.61 21.88
N LYS A 152 8.74 -17.63 21.58
CA LYS A 152 8.34 -16.58 22.51
C LYS A 152 7.02 -16.97 23.16
N ASN A 153 7.01 -16.92 24.49
CA ASN A 153 5.78 -17.00 25.27
C ASN A 153 4.81 -15.88 24.85
N PRO A 154 3.50 -16.18 24.72
CA PRO A 154 2.51 -15.16 24.42
C PRO A 154 2.50 -14.12 25.54
N VAL A 155 2.80 -12.87 25.19
CA VAL A 155 2.73 -11.76 26.14
C VAL A 155 1.28 -11.27 26.19
N PRO A 156 0.66 -11.16 27.38
CA PRO A 156 -0.66 -10.56 27.52
C PRO A 156 -0.72 -9.16 26.89
N ARG A 157 -1.88 -8.81 26.30
CA ARG A 157 -2.04 -7.53 25.59
C ARG A 157 -1.68 -6.32 26.47
N LEU A 158 -2.01 -6.36 27.77
CA LEU A 158 -1.70 -5.30 28.73
C LEU A 158 -0.19 -5.09 28.99
N LEU A 159 0.61 -6.13 28.82
CA LEU A 159 2.06 -6.07 28.96
C LEU A 159 2.78 -5.68 27.67
N THR A 160 2.02 -5.49 26.59
CA THR A 160 2.53 -5.10 25.27
C THR A 160 2.45 -3.58 25.11
N LYS A 161 3.33 -3.03 24.26
CA LYS A 161 3.27 -1.65 23.78
C LYS A 161 2.18 -1.49 22.72
N GLY A 162 1.57 -0.33 22.62
CA GLY A 162 0.52 -0.12 21.62
C GLY A 162 -0.34 1.11 21.86
N VAL A 163 -1.45 1.14 21.12
CA VAL A 163 -2.50 2.13 21.24
C VAL A 163 -3.54 1.63 22.24
N TYR A 164 -3.99 2.49 23.14
CA TYR A 164 -5.01 2.19 24.14
C TYR A 164 -6.09 3.27 24.15
N GLU A 165 -7.30 2.87 24.56
CA GLU A 165 -8.45 3.75 24.72
C GLU A 165 -8.87 3.78 26.20
N LEU A 166 -9.02 4.97 26.78
CA LEU A 166 -9.61 5.19 28.09
C LEU A 166 -10.99 5.81 27.92
N LYS A 167 -12.03 5.11 28.38
CA LYS A 167 -13.42 5.58 28.31
C LYS A 167 -13.81 6.27 29.61
N CYS A 168 -14.30 7.49 29.50
CA CYS A 168 -14.93 8.25 30.59
C CYS A 168 -16.38 7.81 30.76
N THR A 169 -16.87 7.84 31.99
CA THR A 169 -18.30 7.70 32.31
C THR A 169 -19.15 8.79 31.65
N CYS A 170 -18.54 9.94 31.34
CA CYS A 170 -19.14 11.06 30.60
C CYS A 170 -19.24 10.87 29.08
N GLY A 171 -18.92 9.67 28.56
CA GLY A 171 -18.98 9.35 27.13
C GLY A 171 -17.79 9.85 26.29
N LYS A 172 -16.82 10.54 26.90
CA LYS A 172 -15.58 10.95 26.23
C LYS A 172 -14.55 9.81 26.24
N SER A 173 -13.76 9.69 25.19
CA SER A 173 -12.69 8.70 25.09
C SER A 173 -11.34 9.37 24.82
N TYR A 174 -10.30 8.91 25.50
CA TYR A 174 -8.92 9.29 25.20
C TYR A 174 -8.19 8.13 24.51
N ILE A 175 -7.58 8.41 23.37
CA ILE A 175 -6.77 7.45 22.62
C ILE A 175 -5.33 7.90 22.71
N GLY A 176 -4.48 7.05 23.28
CA GLY A 176 -3.06 7.32 23.45
C GLY A 176 -2.20 6.20 22.90
N GLN A 177 -0.97 6.52 22.51
CA GLN A 177 0.06 5.55 22.16
C GLN A 177 1.09 5.49 23.28
N THR A 178 1.53 4.28 23.65
CA THR A 178 2.63 4.08 24.60
C THR A 178 3.72 3.19 24.01
N GLY A 179 4.97 3.60 24.20
CA GLY A 179 6.15 2.77 23.93
C GLY A 179 6.46 1.76 25.05
N ARG A 180 5.90 1.96 26.24
CA ARG A 180 5.95 1.04 27.40
C ARG A 180 4.77 0.07 27.37
N SER A 181 4.72 -0.87 28.32
CA SER A 181 3.51 -1.69 28.50
C SER A 181 2.30 -0.81 28.83
N ILE A 182 1.14 -1.18 28.29
CA ILE A 182 -0.13 -0.50 28.56
C ILE A 182 -0.41 -0.47 30.08
N GLN A 183 -0.09 -1.54 30.81
CA GLN A 183 -0.24 -1.61 32.26
C GLN A 183 0.58 -0.53 32.99
N CYS A 184 1.86 -0.34 32.62
CA CYS A 184 2.67 0.72 33.21
C CYS A 184 2.08 2.11 32.90
N ARG A 185 1.60 2.31 31.66
CA ARG A 185 1.00 3.58 31.26
C ARG A 185 -0.28 3.92 32.02
N ILE A 186 -1.13 2.91 32.29
CA ILE A 186 -2.33 3.08 33.10
C ILE A 186 -1.96 3.49 34.54
N LYS A 187 -0.95 2.84 35.15
CA LYS A 187 -0.48 3.18 36.51
C LYS A 187 0.11 4.58 36.58
N GLU A 188 0.89 4.98 35.57
CA GLU A 188 1.40 6.35 35.44
C GLU A 188 0.25 7.34 35.40
N HIS A 189 -0.76 7.10 34.56
CA HIS A 189 -1.92 7.97 34.45
C HIS A 189 -2.66 8.12 35.79
N GLN A 190 -2.95 7.01 36.47
CA GLN A 190 -3.55 7.02 37.82
C GLN A 190 -2.71 7.83 38.83
N ARG A 191 -1.38 7.66 38.80
CA ARG A 191 -0.46 8.40 39.67
C ARG A 191 -0.45 9.90 39.36
N HIS A 192 -0.44 10.27 38.08
CA HIS A 192 -0.46 11.66 37.63
C HIS A 192 -1.75 12.36 38.06
N THR A 193 -2.91 11.71 37.89
CA THR A 193 -4.20 12.22 38.36
C THR A 193 -4.20 12.42 39.89
N ARG A 194 -3.65 11.47 40.64
CA ARG A 194 -3.56 11.57 42.12
C ARG A 194 -2.69 12.74 42.60
N LEU A 195 -1.65 13.11 41.85
CA LEU A 195 -0.70 14.16 42.23
C LEU A 195 -1.09 15.56 41.72
N GLY A 196 -2.21 15.71 41.00
CA GLY A 196 -2.66 17.01 40.49
C GLY A 196 -1.79 17.60 39.36
N ASN A 197 -0.80 16.86 38.86
CA ASN A 197 0.06 17.27 37.75
C ASN A 197 -0.67 17.00 36.42
N THR A 198 -1.64 17.85 36.10
CA THR A 198 -2.57 17.67 34.98
C THR A 198 -2.11 18.41 33.73
N ASP A 199 -1.12 17.87 33.03
CA ASP A 199 -0.96 18.22 31.62
C ASP A 199 -2.02 17.44 30.82
N ILE A 200 -3.14 18.10 30.50
CA ILE A 200 -4.20 17.68 29.54
C ILE A 200 -5.30 16.73 30.08
N TYR A 201 -5.15 16.09 31.25
CA TYR A 201 -6.03 14.95 31.65
C TYR A 201 -7.24 15.25 32.55
N ASP A 202 -7.45 16.49 33.00
CA ASP A 202 -8.51 16.82 33.98
C ASP A 202 -9.95 16.75 33.42
N LYS A 203 -10.13 16.39 32.14
CA LYS A 203 -11.44 16.32 31.47
C LYS A 203 -12.02 14.91 31.30
N ILE A 204 -11.31 13.85 31.72
CA ILE A 204 -11.64 12.45 31.38
C ILE A 204 -11.90 11.55 32.61
N LEU A 205 -11.46 11.93 33.81
CA LEU A 205 -11.73 11.18 35.03
C LEU A 205 -12.63 11.99 35.96
N PRO A 206 -13.80 11.48 36.39
CA PRO A 206 -14.64 12.19 37.33
C PRO A 206 -13.91 12.31 38.67
N LYS A 207 -13.89 13.54 39.22
CA LYS A 207 -13.56 13.76 40.62
C LYS A 207 -14.69 13.16 41.44
N ASN A 208 -14.41 12.07 42.15
CA ASN A 208 -15.31 11.64 43.22
C ASN A 208 -15.12 12.62 44.37
N ASN A 209 -16.19 13.34 44.71
CA ASN A 209 -16.32 14.05 45.98
C ASN A 209 -16.17 13.08 47.14
#